data_AF-A0A972BDY6-F1
#
_entry.id   AF-A0A972BDY6-F1
#
_cell.length_a   1.000
_cell.length_b   1.000
_cell.length_c   1.000
_cell.angle_alpha   90.00
_cell.angle_beta   90.00
_cell.angle_gamma   90.00
#
_symmetry.space_group_name_H-M   'P 1'
#
loop_
_entity.id
_entity.type
_entity.pdbx_description
1 polymer ?
#
loop_
_entity_poly.entity_id
_entity_poly.type
_entity_poly.pdbx_seq_one_letter_code
_entity_poly.pdbx_strand_id
1 'polypeptide(L)'
;MNEKNANLGLFRQLASELDGLGIACCIFDNSEHCLGWNRTFLVFFPEHDGHIFVGEHYSENLRRFYGCRLGPDELHKLETYVQAGVERHRAQSRTYAFEHRGRMLRVTTLAIEGCGRIRFWRADTPEIQGAVVSALLVFRRGIREPGTPGLILPCH
;
A
#
# COMPACT_ATOMS: atom_id res chain seq x y z
N MET A 1 21.26 24.08 -19.16
CA MET A 1 20.69 22.86 -18.54
C MET A 1 19.22 23.12 -18.29
N ASN A 2 18.30 22.36 -18.88
CA ASN A 2 16.86 22.61 -18.75
C ASN A 2 16.42 22.41 -17.29
N GLU A 3 15.58 23.30 -16.76
CA GLU A 3 15.10 23.27 -15.35
C GLU A 3 14.47 21.91 -14.99
N LYS A 4 13.74 21.31 -15.94
CA LYS A 4 13.19 19.95 -15.84
C LYS A 4 14.27 18.88 -15.57
N ASN A 5 15.45 19.00 -16.18
CA ASN A 5 16.55 18.03 -15.99
C ASN A 5 17.22 18.21 -14.62
N ALA A 6 17.33 19.45 -14.13
CA ALA A 6 17.85 19.73 -12.79
C ALA A 6 16.92 19.17 -11.70
N ASN A 7 15.61 19.37 -11.87
CA ASN A 7 14.59 18.85 -10.95
C ASN A 7 14.58 17.31 -10.90
N LEU A 8 14.76 16.65 -12.05
CA LEU A 8 14.89 15.18 -12.10
C LEU A 8 16.20 14.67 -11.48
N GLY A 9 17.31 15.42 -11.62
CA GLY A 9 18.57 15.11 -10.94
C GLY A 9 18.43 15.15 -9.42
N LEU A 10 17.83 16.22 -8.89
CA LEU A 10 17.54 16.35 -7.46
C LEU A 10 16.58 15.27 -6.98
N PHE A 11 15.52 14.99 -7.74
CA PHE A 11 14.58 13.91 -7.41
C PHE A 11 15.31 12.57 -7.24
N ARG A 12 16.22 12.20 -8.15
CA ARG A 12 16.96 10.94 -8.04
C ARG A 12 17.81 10.84 -6.79
N GLN A 13 18.45 11.94 -6.37
CA GLN A 13 19.21 11.98 -5.12
C GLN A 13 18.30 11.80 -3.92
N LEU A 14 17.20 12.56 -3.85
CA LEU A 14 16.22 12.44 -2.78
C LEU A 14 15.60 11.03 -2.74
N ALA A 15 15.24 10.47 -3.89
CA ALA A 15 14.68 9.13 -4.05
C ALA A 15 15.58 8.04 -3.45
N SER A 16 16.89 8.18 -3.63
CA SER A 16 17.89 7.29 -3.02
C SER A 16 17.95 7.43 -1.50
N GLU A 17 17.91 8.65 -0.96
CA GLU A 17 17.88 8.85 0.50
C GLU A 17 16.60 8.31 1.14
N LEU A 18 15.47 8.43 0.44
CA LEU A 18 14.18 7.87 0.88
C LEU A 18 14.19 6.33 0.95
N ASP A 19 15.03 5.66 0.14
CA ASP A 19 15.23 4.21 0.27
C ASP A 19 15.80 3.83 1.65
N GLY A 20 16.71 4.65 2.20
CA GLY A 20 17.26 4.46 3.54
C GLY A 20 16.22 4.62 4.66
N LEU A 21 15.15 5.36 4.40
CA LEU A 21 14.03 5.56 5.33
C LEU A 21 12.87 4.57 5.13
N GLY A 22 12.99 3.66 4.14
CA GLY A 22 11.89 2.76 3.79
C GLY A 22 10.66 3.49 3.24
N ILE A 23 10.86 4.66 2.61
CA ILE A 23 9.82 5.43 1.95
C ILE A 23 9.91 5.17 0.46
N ALA A 24 8.86 4.60 -0.13
CA ALA A 24 8.74 4.47 -1.57
C ALA A 24 8.34 5.81 -2.20
N CYS A 25 8.88 6.11 -3.38
CA CYS A 25 8.45 7.27 -4.16
C CYS A 25 8.42 7.00 -5.66
N CYS A 26 7.51 7.69 -6.36
CA CYS A 26 7.39 7.67 -7.82
C CYS A 26 6.88 9.03 -8.30
N ILE A 27 7.51 9.56 -9.35
CA ILE A 27 7.20 10.86 -9.95
C ILE A 27 6.55 10.67 -11.32
N PHE A 28 5.55 11.51 -11.60
CA PHE A 28 4.82 11.57 -12.85
C PHE A 28 4.83 13.00 -13.40
N ASP A 29 4.80 13.16 -14.72
CA ASP A 29 4.60 14.47 -15.35
C ASP A 29 3.12 14.92 -15.31
N ASN A 30 2.84 16.08 -15.92
CA ASN A 30 1.49 16.65 -15.98
C ASN A 30 0.50 15.80 -16.80
N SER A 31 0.99 14.87 -17.61
CA SER A 31 0.19 13.93 -18.41
C SER A 31 0.24 12.53 -17.81
N GLU A 32 0.56 12.41 -16.51
CA GLU A 32 0.61 11.17 -15.76
C GLU A 32 1.62 10.12 -16.28
N HIS A 33 2.66 10.53 -17.01
CA HIS A 33 3.72 9.63 -17.43
C HIS A 33 4.83 9.56 -16.39
N CYS A 34 5.27 8.35 -16.08
CA CYS A 34 6.32 8.10 -15.09
C CYS A 34 7.64 8.75 -15.51
N LEU A 35 8.24 9.54 -14.62
CA LEU A 35 9.56 10.14 -14.84
C LEU A 35 10.66 9.42 -14.03
N GLY A 36 10.29 8.63 -13.02
CA GLY A 36 11.22 7.88 -12.17
C GLY A 36 10.60 7.37 -10.87
N TRP A 37 11.29 6.44 -10.22
CA TRP A 37 10.92 5.82 -8.96
C TRP A 37 12.17 5.41 -8.17
N ASN A 38 12.04 5.11 -6.88
CA ASN A 38 13.13 4.55 -6.07
C ASN A 38 13.04 3.03 -5.90
N ARG A 39 14.05 2.41 -5.28
CA ARG A 39 14.06 0.94 -5.11
C ARG A 39 12.91 0.45 -4.23
N THR A 40 12.58 1.19 -3.17
CA THR A 40 11.54 0.85 -2.20
C THR A 40 10.16 0.81 -2.84
N PHE A 41 9.92 1.61 -3.89
CA PHE A 41 8.71 1.51 -4.69
C PHE A 41 8.49 0.10 -5.25
N LEU A 42 9.53 -0.55 -5.79
CA LEU A 42 9.43 -1.92 -6.30
C LEU A 42 9.33 -2.97 -5.18
N VAL A 43 9.84 -2.68 -3.98
CA VAL A 43 9.64 -3.53 -2.79
C VAL A 43 8.18 -3.50 -2.33
N PHE A 44 7.51 -2.35 -2.48
CA PHE A 44 6.11 -2.19 -2.12
C PHE A 44 5.18 -2.72 -3.22
N PHE A 45 5.51 -2.47 -4.49
CA PHE A 45 4.70 -2.85 -5.66
C PHE A 45 5.52 -3.73 -6.62
N PRO A 46 5.83 -4.98 -6.25
CA PRO A 46 6.70 -5.84 -7.06
C PRO A 46 6.06 -6.27 -8.39
N GLU A 47 4.75 -6.09 -8.58
CA GLU A 47 4.10 -6.23 -9.90
C GLU A 47 4.59 -5.22 -10.94
N HIS A 48 5.36 -4.20 -10.54
CA HIS A 48 5.97 -3.24 -11.45
C HIS A 48 7.42 -3.56 -11.77
N ASP A 49 8.07 -4.44 -11.01
CA ASP A 49 9.46 -4.81 -11.22
C ASP A 49 9.64 -5.49 -12.58
N GLY A 50 10.61 -5.01 -13.37
CA GLY A 50 10.82 -5.42 -14.77
C GLY A 50 9.75 -4.97 -15.77
N HIS A 51 8.70 -4.23 -15.34
CA HIS A 51 7.59 -3.82 -16.21
C HIS A 51 7.43 -2.30 -16.35
N ILE A 52 7.64 -1.54 -15.28
CA ILE A 52 7.54 -0.06 -15.33
C ILE A 52 8.76 0.52 -16.08
N PHE A 53 8.51 1.58 -16.86
CA PHE A 53 9.54 2.31 -17.58
C PHE A 53 9.24 3.82 -17.59
N VAL A 54 10.26 4.64 -17.84
CA VAL A 54 10.11 6.09 -17.99
C VAL A 54 9.27 6.40 -19.23
N GLY A 55 8.25 7.24 -19.08
CA GLY A 55 7.28 7.54 -20.11
C GLY A 55 6.04 6.64 -20.09
N GLU A 56 5.95 5.69 -19.17
CA GLU A 56 4.75 4.86 -19.02
C GLU A 56 3.62 5.65 -18.35
N HIS A 57 2.41 5.59 -18.91
CA HIS A 57 1.24 6.23 -18.33
C HIS A 57 0.80 5.53 -17.03
N TYR A 58 0.36 6.31 -16.04
CA TYR A 58 -0.05 5.83 -14.73
C TYR A 58 -1.17 4.77 -14.77
N SER A 59 -2.01 4.77 -15.81
CA SER A 59 -3.04 3.72 -16.00
C SER A 59 -2.46 2.31 -16.14
N GLU A 60 -1.28 2.13 -16.75
CA GLU A 60 -0.65 0.81 -16.87
C GLU A 60 -0.20 0.28 -15.51
N ASN A 61 0.29 1.18 -14.65
CA ASN A 61 0.58 0.84 -13.25
C ASN A 61 -0.68 0.36 -12.54
N LEU A 62 -1.79 1.07 -12.69
CA LEU A 62 -3.08 0.66 -12.12
C LEU A 62 -3.60 -0.66 -12.68
N ARG A 63 -3.41 -0.93 -13.98
CA ARG A 63 -3.81 -2.22 -14.58
C ARG A 63 -3.08 -3.38 -13.94
N ARG A 64 -1.75 -3.27 -13.76
CA ARG A 64 -0.97 -4.31 -13.07
C ARG A 64 -1.36 -4.44 -11.59
N PHE A 65 -1.52 -3.29 -10.93
CA PHE A 65 -1.90 -3.24 -9.52
C PHE A 65 -3.27 -3.87 -9.24
N TYR A 66 -4.30 -3.53 -10.03
CA TYR A 66 -5.63 -4.12 -9.87
C TYR A 66 -5.69 -5.54 -10.44
N GLY A 67 -5.02 -5.82 -11.56
CA GLY A 67 -5.00 -7.14 -12.18
C GLY A 67 -4.46 -8.24 -11.26
N CYS A 68 -3.50 -7.94 -10.39
CA CYS A 68 -3.00 -8.92 -9.40
C CYS A 68 -3.89 -9.06 -8.15
N ARG A 69 -4.88 -8.18 -7.94
CA ARG A 69 -5.74 -8.13 -6.76
C ARG A 69 -7.14 -8.67 -7.01
N LEU A 70 -7.65 -8.46 -8.21
CA LEU A 70 -9.01 -8.82 -8.57
C LEU A 70 -9.10 -10.33 -8.81
N GLY A 71 -10.13 -10.95 -8.23
CA GLY A 71 -10.50 -12.32 -8.57
C GLY A 71 -11.10 -12.42 -9.98
N PRO A 72 -11.22 -13.64 -10.54
CA PRO A 72 -11.77 -13.84 -11.89
C PRO A 72 -13.12 -13.16 -12.12
N ASP A 73 -13.98 -13.17 -11.10
CA ASP A 73 -15.33 -12.60 -11.16
C ASP A 73 -15.34 -11.06 -11.24
N GLU A 74 -14.24 -10.39 -10.88
CA GLU A 74 -14.14 -8.93 -10.87
C GLU A 74 -13.25 -8.36 -11.98
N LEU A 75 -12.54 -9.22 -12.73
CA LEU A 75 -11.66 -8.79 -13.82
C LEU A 75 -12.38 -7.96 -14.89
N HIS A 76 -13.67 -8.24 -15.14
CA HIS A 76 -14.47 -7.44 -16.08
C HIS A 76 -14.62 -5.97 -15.66
N LYS A 77 -14.37 -5.63 -14.38
CA LYS A 77 -14.42 -4.26 -13.83
C LYS A 77 -13.06 -3.58 -13.82
N LEU A 78 -11.99 -4.23 -14.29
CA LEU A 78 -10.62 -3.74 -14.22
C LEU A 78 -10.49 -2.30 -14.74
N GLU A 79 -10.98 -2.03 -15.96
CA GLU A 79 -10.86 -0.71 -16.56
C GLU A 79 -11.67 0.35 -15.78
N THR A 80 -12.81 -0.02 -15.19
CA THR A 80 -13.57 0.89 -14.30
C THR A 80 -12.75 1.27 -13.07
N TYR A 81 -12.06 0.31 -12.45
CA TYR A 81 -11.17 0.60 -11.32
C TYR A 81 -9.95 1.42 -11.72
N VAL A 82 -9.40 1.18 -12.92
CA VAL A 82 -8.30 1.97 -13.47
C VAL A 82 -8.73 3.42 -13.66
N GLN A 83 -9.88 3.68 -14.29
CA GLN A 83 -10.39 5.04 -14.50
C GLN A 83 -10.64 5.75 -13.16
N ALA A 84 -11.35 5.10 -12.23
CA ALA A 84 -11.57 5.66 -10.89
C ALA A 84 -10.25 5.91 -10.13
N GLY A 85 -9.24 5.07 -10.35
CA GLY A 85 -7.90 5.22 -9.78
C GLY A 85 -7.14 6.41 -10.38
N VAL A 86 -7.28 6.68 -11.68
CA VAL A 86 -6.71 7.85 -12.36
C VAL A 86 -7.38 9.13 -11.86
N GLU A 87 -8.71 9.15 -11.77
CA GLU A 87 -9.45 10.29 -11.21
C GLU A 87 -9.04 10.58 -9.76
N ARG A 88 -8.95 9.54 -8.93
CA ARG A 88 -8.45 9.67 -7.56
C ARG A 88 -7.02 10.16 -7.53
N HIS A 89 -6.15 9.67 -8.43
CA HIS A 89 -4.78 10.13 -8.53
C HIS A 89 -4.71 11.63 -8.84
N ARG A 90 -5.54 12.12 -9.77
CA ARG A 90 -5.64 13.55 -10.13
C ARG A 90 -6.15 14.39 -8.96
N ALA A 91 -7.22 13.93 -8.31
CA ALA A 91 -7.92 14.67 -7.25
C ALA A 91 -7.29 14.51 -5.85
N GLN A 92 -6.32 13.60 -5.66
CA GLN A 92 -5.75 13.34 -4.35
C GLN A 92 -5.11 14.60 -3.77
N SER A 93 -5.68 15.10 -2.67
CA SER A 93 -5.16 16.21 -1.88
C SER A 93 -4.80 15.81 -0.45
N ARG A 94 -5.25 14.64 0.00
CA ARG A 94 -5.04 14.13 1.36
C ARG A 94 -4.31 12.80 1.37
N THR A 95 -3.66 12.54 2.51
CA THR A 95 -3.07 11.25 2.82
C THR A 95 -4.19 10.23 3.08
N TYR A 96 -4.04 9.00 2.59
CA TYR A 96 -4.91 7.88 2.94
C TYR A 96 -4.10 6.59 3.06
N ALA A 97 -4.70 5.58 3.68
CA ALA A 97 -4.09 4.26 3.85
C ALA A 97 -4.88 3.19 3.10
N PHE A 98 -4.20 2.15 2.65
CA PHE A 98 -4.81 0.98 2.03
C PHE A 98 -3.93 -0.25 2.24
N GLU A 99 -4.56 -1.42 2.25
CA GLU A 99 -3.82 -2.68 2.30
C GLU A 99 -3.28 -3.08 0.91
N HIS A 100 -2.05 -3.57 0.89
CA HIS A 100 -1.44 -4.21 -0.26
C HIS A 100 -0.58 -5.39 0.18
N ARG A 101 -0.88 -6.60 -0.31
CA ARG A 101 -0.09 -7.82 -0.06
C ARG A 101 0.19 -8.03 1.45
N GLY A 102 -0.84 -7.84 2.29
CA GLY A 102 -0.74 -7.97 3.75
C GLY A 102 0.02 -6.84 4.46
N ARG A 103 0.34 -5.73 3.78
CA ARG A 103 0.97 -4.54 4.37
C ARG A 103 0.02 -3.35 4.31
N MET A 104 -0.09 -2.62 5.40
CA MET A 104 -0.79 -1.34 5.41
C MET A 104 0.13 -0.26 4.85
N LEU A 105 -0.25 0.34 3.72
CA LEU A 105 0.51 1.41 3.09
C LEU A 105 -0.23 2.73 3.22
N ARG A 106 0.45 3.74 3.75
CA ARG A 106 -0.01 5.12 3.76
C ARG A 106 0.59 5.86 2.58
N VAL A 107 -0.26 6.53 1.81
CA VAL A 107 0.14 7.28 0.61
C VAL A 107 -0.19 8.75 0.75
N THR A 108 0.78 9.59 0.41
CA THR A 108 0.59 11.03 0.23
C THR A 108 1.10 11.45 -1.15
N THR A 109 0.77 12.67 -1.54
CA THR A 109 1.15 13.22 -2.84
C THR A 109 1.55 14.67 -2.71
N LEU A 110 2.52 15.08 -3.53
CA LEU A 110 2.98 16.44 -3.71
C LEU A 110 2.79 16.81 -5.18
N ALA A 111 1.92 17.78 -5.47
CA ALA A 111 1.83 18.38 -6.80
C ALA A 111 2.91 19.46 -6.93
N ILE A 112 3.63 19.47 -8.05
CA ILE A 112 4.65 20.46 -8.37
C ILE A 112 4.21 21.16 -9.64
N GLU A 113 3.89 22.45 -9.53
CA GLU A 113 3.45 23.26 -10.66
C GLU A 113 4.46 23.19 -11.81
N GLY A 114 3.95 22.97 -13.03
CA GLY A 114 4.76 22.82 -14.24
C GLY A 114 5.54 21.50 -14.37
N CYS A 115 5.75 20.76 -13.29
CA CYS A 115 6.59 19.55 -13.28
C CYS A 115 5.80 18.24 -13.18
N GLY A 116 4.60 18.27 -12.57
CA GLY A 116 3.74 17.10 -12.40
C GLY A 116 3.49 16.78 -10.93
N ARG A 117 3.71 15.52 -10.54
CA ARG A 117 3.32 15.03 -9.22
C ARG A 117 4.26 13.95 -8.70
N ILE A 118 4.61 14.03 -7.43
CA ILE A 118 5.33 12.98 -6.72
C ILE A 118 4.38 12.30 -5.75
N ARG A 119 4.44 10.97 -5.71
CA ARG A 119 3.75 10.17 -4.70
C ARG A 119 4.76 9.53 -3.78
N PHE A 120 4.37 9.45 -2.51
CA PHE A 120 5.16 8.84 -1.46
C PHE A 120 4.32 7.79 -0.75
N TRP A 121 4.93 6.64 -0.49
CA TRP A 121 4.33 5.58 0.30
C TRP A 121 5.23 5.21 1.44
N ARG A 122 4.61 4.97 2.59
CA ARG A 122 5.25 4.40 3.76
C ARG A 122 4.45 3.19 4.20
N ALA A 123 5.14 2.12 4.59
CA ALA A 123 4.49 1.07 5.35
C ALA A 123 4.20 1.61 6.75
N ASP A 124 2.94 1.54 7.19
CA ASP A 124 2.67 1.65 8.61
C ASP A 124 3.30 0.39 9.21
N THR A 125 4.45 0.55 9.88
CA THR A 125 4.89 -0.46 10.84
C THR A 125 3.73 -0.66 11.79
N PRO A 126 3.39 -1.90 12.19
CA PRO A 126 2.55 -2.07 13.36
C PRO A 126 3.26 -1.30 14.46
N GLU A 127 2.73 -0.13 14.81
CA GLU A 127 3.13 0.52 16.03
C GLU A 127 2.91 -0.56 17.08
N ILE A 128 3.91 -0.81 17.92
CA ILE A 128 3.62 -1.34 19.24
C ILE A 128 2.84 -0.23 19.95
N GLN A 129 1.58 -0.04 19.54
CA GLN A 129 0.59 0.80 20.19
C GLN A 129 0.27 0.08 21.49
N GLY A 130 1.05 0.38 22.51
CA GLY A 130 0.76 0.03 23.89
C GLY A 130 0.66 -1.46 24.16
N ALA A 131 1.67 -2.00 24.82
CA ALA A 131 1.41 -3.05 25.79
C ALA A 131 0.35 -2.56 26.80
N VAL A 132 -0.92 -2.82 26.50
CA VAL A 132 -1.94 -3.08 27.51
C VAL A 132 -2.50 -4.46 27.23
N VAL A 133 -2.10 -5.35 28.12
CA VAL A 133 -2.48 -6.74 28.20
C VAL A 133 -4.01 -6.83 28.27
N SER A 134 -4.65 -7.24 27.18
CA SER A 134 -5.92 -7.97 27.22
C SER A 134 -5.71 -9.41 26.78
N ALA A 135 -4.57 -9.99 27.17
CA ALA A 135 -4.43 -11.43 27.36
C ALA A 135 -5.01 -11.81 28.73
N LEU A 136 -6.30 -11.58 28.92
CA LEU A 136 -7.09 -12.18 30.00
C LEU A 136 -8.51 -12.34 29.44
N LEU A 137 -8.97 -13.60 29.32
CA LEU A 137 -10.05 -14.12 28.45
C LEU A 137 -9.62 -14.18 26.97
N VAL A 138 -9.16 -15.29 26.39
CA VAL A 138 -9.79 -16.61 26.38
C VAL A 138 -8.68 -17.66 26.19
N PHE A 139 -8.01 -18.06 27.27
CA PHE A 139 -7.19 -19.28 27.29
C PHE A 139 -7.15 -19.89 28.69
N ARG A 140 -8.32 -20.35 29.14
CA ARG A 140 -8.52 -21.36 30.19
C ARG A 140 -9.81 -22.09 29.78
N ARG A 141 -9.89 -23.38 29.54
CA ARG A 141 -8.98 -24.54 29.68
C ARG A 141 -9.50 -25.60 28.71
N GLY A 142 -8.60 -26.33 28.06
CA GLY A 142 -8.93 -27.67 27.55
C GLY A 142 -8.81 -28.73 28.65
N ILE A 143 -9.35 -29.92 28.33
CA ILE A 143 -9.09 -31.26 28.91
C ILE A 143 -10.05 -31.73 30.02
N ARG A 144 -10.48 -32.99 29.87
CA ARG A 144 -11.61 -33.72 30.49
C ARG A 144 -11.11 -34.88 31.39
N GLU A 145 -11.93 -35.24 32.40
CA GLU A 145 -12.01 -36.49 33.23
C GLU A 145 -10.87 -36.80 34.27
N PRO A 146 -11.06 -37.64 35.33
CA PRO A 146 -12.26 -38.35 35.84
C PRO A 146 -12.51 -38.17 37.37
N GLY A 147 -13.72 -38.49 37.85
CA GLY A 147 -13.95 -38.76 39.29
C GLY A 147 -15.31 -38.35 39.85
N THR A 148 -16.31 -39.22 39.71
CA THR A 148 -17.55 -39.18 40.52
C THR A 148 -17.26 -39.69 41.94
N PRO A 149 -17.90 -39.16 42.99
CA PRO A 149 -19.05 -39.90 43.53
C PRO A 149 -20.18 -39.04 44.13
N GLY A 150 -21.42 -39.53 43.93
CA GLY A 150 -22.60 -39.31 44.81
C GLY A 150 -23.26 -37.93 44.72
N LEU A 151 -24.58 -37.77 44.72
CA LEU A 151 -25.71 -38.63 45.05
C LEU A 151 -26.98 -37.88 44.53
N ILE A 152 -27.95 -38.60 43.93
CA ILE A 152 -29.41 -38.63 44.24
C ILE A 152 -30.15 -37.27 44.34
N LEU A 153 -31.32 -36.95 43.75
CA LEU A 153 -32.38 -37.53 42.88
C LEU A 153 -33.34 -36.34 42.50
N PRO A 154 -34.43 -36.52 41.73
CA PRO A 154 -35.11 -35.48 40.95
C PRO A 154 -36.33 -34.84 41.64
N CYS A 155 -36.83 -33.74 41.09
CA CYS A 155 -38.23 -33.31 41.26
C CYS A 155 -38.83 -32.88 39.90
N HIS A 156 -39.84 -33.67 39.50
CA HIS A 156 -41.00 -33.44 38.63
C HIS A 156 -40.96 -32.48 37.45
#